data_AF-A0A7C5MCG7-F1
#
_entry.id   AF-A0A7C5MCG7-F1
#
_cell.length_a   1.000
_cell.length_b   1.000
_cell.length_c   1.000
_cell.angle_alpha   90.00
_cell.angle_beta   90.00
_cell.angle_gamma   90.00
#
_symmetry.space_group_name_H-M   'P 1'
#
loop_
_entity.id
_entity.type
_entity.pdbx_description
1 polymer ?
#
loop_
_entity_poly.entity_id
_entity_poly.type
_entity_poly.pdbx_seq_one_letter_code
_entity_poly.pdbx_strand_id
1 'polypeptide(L)' 'MRAAQKAMTGIAKEFTPNPQNHRIYQMLYALYRQMHDAFGTRKWQGSMFNVMKDLLNIRDQVRESHQCSSN' A
#
# COMPACT_ATOMS: atom_id res chain seq x y z
N MET A 1 -4.72 38.25 -15.63
CA MET A 1 -4.43 37.30 -14.53
C MET A 1 -4.68 35.83 -14.87
N ARG A 2 -5.72 35.46 -15.65
CA ARG A 2 -5.99 34.06 -16.05
C ARG A 2 -4.91 33.39 -16.92
N ALA A 3 -4.22 34.14 -17.78
CA ALA A 3 -3.23 33.59 -18.70
C ALA A 3 -1.96 33.07 -17.98
N ALA A 4 -1.51 33.75 -16.92
CA ALA A 4 -0.34 33.35 -16.15
C ALA A 4 -0.59 32.08 -15.32
N GLN A 5 -1.78 31.93 -14.74
CA GLN A 5 -2.15 30.73 -13.98
C GLN A 5 -2.13 29.48 -14.87
N LYS A 6 -2.65 29.55 -16.09
CA LYS A 6 -2.69 28.42 -17.04
C LYS A 6 -1.31 28.00 -17.55
N ALA A 7 -0.34 28.93 -17.59
CA ALA A 7 1.04 28.66 -17.99
C ALA A 7 1.91 28.14 -16.83
N MET A 8 1.50 28.40 -15.58
CA MET A 8 2.24 28.03 -14.37
C MET A 8 1.76 26.72 -13.74
N THR A 9 0.48 26.37 -13.89
CA THR A 9 -0.09 25.14 -13.31
C THR A 9 -0.61 24.21 -14.40
N GLY A 10 0.13 23.13 -14.62
CA GLY A 10 -0.30 21.98 -15.41
C GLY A 10 -0.08 20.71 -14.58
N ILE A 11 -1.07 19.81 -14.56
CA ILE A 11 -0.92 18.49 -13.93
C ILE A 11 -0.01 17.69 -14.87
N ALA A 12 1.28 17.58 -14.51
CA ALA A 12 2.31 17.06 -15.40
C ALA A 12 2.22 15.54 -15.63
N LYS A 13 1.49 14.81 -14.77
CA LYS A 13 1.28 13.36 -14.87
C LYS A 13 0.07 12.93 -14.05
N GLU A 14 -0.78 12.13 -14.67
CA GLU A 14 -1.85 11.39 -14.00
C GLU A 14 -1.35 9.97 -13.70
N PHE A 15 -1.45 9.54 -12.45
CA PHE A 15 -1.07 8.20 -12.04
C PHE A 15 -2.33 7.35 -11.95
N THR A 16 -2.54 6.51 -12.96
CA THR A 16 -3.66 5.57 -12.96
C THR A 16 -3.37 4.41 -12.00
N PRO A 17 -4.30 4.08 -11.07
CA PRO A 17 -4.06 3.01 -10.11
C PRO A 17 -4.09 1.66 -10.82
N ASN A 18 -3.02 0.88 -10.70
CA ASN A 18 -3.06 -0.53 -11.09
C ASN A 18 -3.87 -1.32 -10.05
N PRO A 19 -4.98 -1.98 -10.43
CA PRO A 19 -5.84 -2.70 -9.50
C PRO A 19 -5.14 -3.86 -8.79
N GLN A 20 -4.14 -4.50 -9.40
CA GLN A 20 -3.37 -5.57 -8.76
C GLN A 20 -2.51 -5.03 -7.62
N ASN A 21 -1.79 -3.93 -7.87
CA ASN A 21 -0.97 -3.29 -6.85
C ASN A 21 -1.83 -2.71 -5.73
N HIS A 22 -3.00 -2.14 -6.08
CA HIS A 22 -3.92 -1.59 -5.09
C HIS A 22 -4.38 -2.64 -4.06
N ARG A 23 -4.63 -3.89 -4.49
CA ARG A 23 -4.97 -5.00 -3.58
C ARG A 23 -3.84 -5.32 -2.61
N ILE A 24 -2.60 -5.37 -3.09
CA ILE A 24 -1.43 -5.58 -2.23
C ILE A 24 -1.30 -4.45 -1.21
N TYR A 25 -1.48 -3.20 -1.64
CA TYR A 25 -1.47 -2.04 -0.74
C TYR A 25 -2.57 -2.10 0.32
N GLN A 26 -3.77 -2.60 0.01
CA GLN A 26 -4.83 -2.79 1.00
C GLN A 26 -4.41 -3.79 2.08
N MET A 27 -3.77 -4.90 1.70
CA MET A 27 -3.26 -5.90 2.65
C MET A 27 -2.17 -5.31 3.54
N LEU A 28 -1.21 -4.58 2.96
CA LEU A 28 -0.17 -3.88 3.71
C LEU A 28 -0.75 -2.81 4.65
N TYR A 29 -1.77 -2.08 4.21
CA TYR A 29 -2.42 -1.05 5.02
C TYR A 29 -3.12 -1.65 6.25
N ALA A 30 -3.74 -2.82 6.12
CA ALA A 30 -4.36 -3.51 7.25
C ALA A 30 -3.33 -3.84 8.35
N LEU A 31 -2.15 -4.33 7.96
CA LEU A 31 -1.04 -4.63 8.88
C LEU A 31 -0.47 -3.37 9.52
N TYR A 32 -0.27 -2.32 8.72
CA TYR A 32 0.16 -1.01 9.23
C TYR A 32 -0.85 -0.47 10.25
N ARG A 33 -2.15 -0.52 9.96
CA ARG A 33 -3.19 -0.05 10.87
C ARG A 33 -3.18 -0.81 12.18
N GLN A 34 -2.99 -2.13 12.15
CA GLN A 34 -2.86 -2.94 13.36
C GLN A 34 -1.67 -2.50 14.23
N MET A 35 -0.50 -2.23 13.63
CA MET A 35 0.65 -1.69 14.35
C MET A 35 0.38 -0.27 14.87
N HIS A 36 -0.23 0.57 14.04
CA HIS A 36 -0.57 1.95 14.39
C HIS A 36 -1.55 2.00 15.59
N ASP A 37 -2.57 1.15 15.59
CA ASP A 37 -3.54 1.04 16.68
C ASP A 37 -2.90 0.51 17.96
N ALA A 38 -2.00 -0.47 17.84
CA ALA A 38 -1.24 -1.03 18.97
C ALA A 38 -0.30 0.00 19.63
N PHE A 39 0.33 0.87 18.84
CA PHE A 39 1.19 1.93 19.36
C PHE A 39 0.42 3.18 19.82
N GLY A 40 -0.72 3.46 19.19
CA GLY A 40 -1.47 4.71 19.39
C GLY A 40 -2.56 4.65 20.46
N THR A 41 -3.00 3.47 20.91
CA THR A 41 -4.12 3.36 21.87
C THR A 41 -3.78 2.57 23.13
N ARG A 42 -4.06 3.17 24.29
CA ARG A 42 -3.88 2.55 25.63
C ARG A 42 -4.74 1.30 25.86
N LYS A 43 -5.77 1.08 25.02
CA LYS A 43 -6.73 -0.01 25.13
C LYS A 43 -6.50 -1.14 24.12
N TRP A 44 -5.38 -1.14 23.39
CA TRP A 44 -5.11 -2.26 22.49
C TRP A 44 -4.84 -3.53 23.30
N GLN A 45 -5.65 -4.57 23.08
CA GLN A 45 -5.48 -5.92 23.64
C GLN A 45 -5.24 -6.99 22.55
N GLY A 46 -5.07 -6.58 21.28
CA GLY A 46 -4.87 -7.49 20.16
C GLY A 46 -3.46 -8.08 20.11
N SER A 47 -3.36 -9.31 19.62
CA SER A 47 -2.08 -9.97 19.30
C SER A 47 -1.42 -9.31 18.07
N MET A 48 -0.09 -9.22 18.07
CA MET A 48 0.72 -8.77 16.91
C MET A 48 1.51 -9.93 16.26
N PHE A 49 1.25 -11.17 16.68
CA PHE A 49 1.98 -12.36 16.22
C PHE A 49 1.77 -12.66 14.72
N ASN A 50 0.68 -12.18 14.13
CA ASN A 50 0.37 -12.39 12.71
C ASN A 50 1.17 -11.48 11.77
N VAL A 51 1.61 -10.30 12.23
CA VAL A 51 2.20 -9.27 11.34
C VAL A 51 3.38 -9.79 10.52
N MET A 52 4.32 -10.50 11.17
CA MET A 52 5.48 -11.06 10.46
C MET A 52 5.07 -12.13 9.44
N LYS A 53 4.15 -13.04 9.80
CA LYS A 53 3.69 -14.11 8.92
C LYS A 53 2.93 -13.54 7.71
N ASP A 54 2.09 -12.55 7.95
CA ASP A 54 1.30 -11.90 6.90
C ASP A 54 2.20 -11.13 5.92
N LEU A 55 3.29 -10.50 6.39
CA LEU A 55 4.30 -9.89 5.51
C LEU A 55 5.03 -10.92 4.64
N LEU A 56 5.39 -12.08 5.20
CA LEU A 56 6.02 -13.16 4.43
C LEU A 56 5.06 -13.69 3.35
N ASN A 57 3.78 -13.89 3.70
CA ASN A 57 2.75 -14.31 2.75
C ASN A 57 2.58 -13.31 1.60
N ILE A 58 2.50 -12.01 1.89
CA ILE A 58 2.40 -10.96 0.86
C ILE A 58 3.63 -11.00 -0.05
N ARG A 59 4.83 -11.11 0.53
CA ARG A 59 6.08 -11.20 -0.24
C ARG A 59 6.10 -12.41 -1.17
N ASP A 60 5.67 -13.56 -0.67
CA ASP A 60 5.71 -14.81 -1.43
C ASP A 60 4.68 -14.78 -2.57
N GLN A 61 3.47 -14.27 -2.33
CA GLN A 61 2.46 -14.02 -3.38
C GLN A 61 2.97 -13.11 -4.50
N VAL A 62 3.68 -12.04 -4.14
CA VAL A 62 4.28 -11.11 -5.11
C VAL A 62 5.36 -11.82 -5.93
N ARG A 63 6.23 -12.62 -5.29
CA ARG A 63 7.29 -13.37 -5.98
C ARG A 63 6.75 -14.40 -6.95
N GLU A 64 5.75 -15.17 -6.55
CA GLU A 64 5.08 -16.15 -7.41
C GLU A 64 4.43 -15.47 -8.63
N SER A 65 3.76 -14.32 -8.42
CA SER A 65 3.16 -13.55 -9.51
C SER A 65 4.18 -13.03 -10.53
N HIS A 66 5.39 -12.66 -10.08
CA HIS A 66 6.47 -12.23 -10.95
C HIS A 66 7.19 -13.39 -11.66
N GLN A 67 7.30 -14.55 -11.02
CA GLN A 67 7.94 -15.73 -11.61
C GLN A 67 7.14 -16.35 -12.78
N CYS A 68 5.82 -16.18 -12.80
CA CYS A 68 4.99 -16.63 -13.92
C CYS A 68 5.11 -15.73 -15.17
N SER A 69 5.59 -14.50 -15.03
CA SER A 69 5.73 -13.55 -16.16
C SER A 69 7.08 -13.67 -16.91
N SER A 70 7.93 -14.63 -16.54
CA SER A 70 9.29 -14.80 -17.07
C SER A 70 9.52 -16.16 -17.77
N ASN A 71 8.46 -16.92 -18.08
CA ASN A 71 8.49 -18.13 -18.90
C ASN A 71 7.62 -17.97 -20.15
#